data_AF-A0A380H5D7-F1
#
_entry.id   AF-A0A380H5D7-F1
#
_cell.length_a   1.000
_cell.length_b   1.000
_cell.length_c   1.000
_cell.angle_alpha   90.00
_cell.angle_beta   90.00
_cell.angle_gamma   90.00
#
_symmetry.space_group_name_H-M   'P 1'
#
loop_
_entity.id
_entity.type
_entity.pdbx_description
1 polymer ?
#
loop_
_entity_poly.entity_id
_entity_poly.type
_entity_poly.pdbx_seq_one_letter_code
_entity_poly.pdbx_strand_id
1 'polypeptide(L)'
;MLKNADYVFLGTKPHDFEDLADRIRDYITKDNRFISIVAGLSIDYIRQQLNTNTPLARIMPNTNAQVGHSVTRISYSNNFGPKSKDEVNELIHAFGSVIEVSEDHLHQVTAITGSGPAFLYHVFE
;
A
#
# COMPACT_ATOMS: atom_id res chain seq x y z
N MET A 1 -6.82 -13.78 15.53
CA MET A 1 -5.99 -13.61 14.31
C MET A 1 -5.27 -12.27 14.32
N LEU A 2 -5.99 -11.13 14.38
CA LEU A 2 -5.37 -9.80 14.27
C LEU A 2 -5.09 -9.08 15.61
N LYS A 3 -5.56 -9.62 16.75
CA LYS A 3 -5.46 -8.95 18.07
C LYS A 3 -4.04 -8.57 18.52
N ASN A 4 -3.00 -9.28 18.06
CA ASN A 4 -1.61 -9.05 18.45
C ASN A 4 -0.76 -8.47 17.32
N ALA A 5 -1.40 -7.94 16.26
CA ALA A 5 -0.71 -7.37 15.10
C ALA A 5 -0.92 -5.85 15.08
N ASP A 6 0.14 -5.08 15.32
CA ASP A 6 0.08 -3.62 15.21
C ASP A 6 -0.09 -3.17 13.75
N TYR A 7 0.54 -3.90 12.82
CA TYR A 7 0.49 -3.69 11.38
C TYR A 7 0.00 -4.95 10.65
N VAL A 8 -0.95 -4.77 9.73
CA VAL A 8 -1.54 -5.86 8.94
C VAL A 8 -1.41 -5.54 7.45
N PHE A 9 -0.64 -6.37 6.73
CA PHE A 9 -0.48 -6.24 5.28
C PHE A 9 -1.62 -6.93 4.53
N LEU A 10 -2.25 -6.20 3.61
CA LEU A 10 -3.29 -6.72 2.71
C LEU A 10 -2.66 -6.89 1.32
N GLY A 11 -2.59 -8.13 0.84
CA GLY A 11 -1.85 -8.50 -0.38
C GLY A 11 -2.58 -9.52 -1.26
N THR A 12 -3.89 -9.41 -1.38
CA THR A 12 -4.69 -10.26 -2.27
C THR A 12 -4.79 -9.67 -3.67
N LYS A 13 -5.32 -10.45 -4.63
CA LYS A 13 -5.79 -9.88 -5.88
C LYS A 13 -7.03 -9.01 -5.60
N PRO A 14 -7.30 -7.97 -6.42
CA PRO A 14 -8.41 -7.05 -6.16
C PRO A 14 -9.78 -7.74 -6.11
N HIS A 15 -10.01 -8.75 -6.95
CA HIS A 15 -11.27 -9.51 -6.99
C HIS A 15 -11.45 -10.47 -5.80
N ASP A 16 -10.37 -10.83 -5.10
CA ASP A 16 -10.43 -11.70 -3.92
C ASP A 16 -10.60 -10.88 -2.61
N PHE A 17 -10.69 -9.54 -2.72
CA PHE A 17 -10.62 -8.68 -1.55
C PHE A 17 -11.86 -8.76 -0.65
N GLU A 18 -13.05 -8.85 -1.24
CA GLU A 18 -14.31 -8.94 -0.49
C GLU A 18 -14.35 -10.23 0.35
N ASP A 19 -13.99 -11.37 -0.26
CA ASP A 19 -13.88 -12.66 0.44
C ASP A 19 -12.87 -12.62 1.59
N LEU A 20 -11.73 -11.92 1.41
CA LEU A 20 -10.78 -11.69 2.49
C LEU A 20 -11.41 -10.85 3.60
N ALA A 21 -12.06 -9.75 3.25
CA ALA A 21 -12.64 -8.81 4.20
C ALA A 21 -13.67 -9.50 5.10
N ASP A 22 -14.57 -10.30 4.53
CA ASP A 22 -15.56 -11.07 5.28
C ASP A 22 -14.92 -12.05 6.28
N ARG A 23 -13.81 -12.67 5.90
CA ARG A 23 -13.08 -13.59 6.79
C ARG A 23 -12.38 -12.90 7.95
N ILE A 24 -11.98 -11.64 7.80
CA ILE A 24 -11.13 -10.96 8.80
C ILE A 24 -11.86 -9.89 9.62
N ARG A 25 -13.00 -9.37 9.17
CA ARG A 25 -13.66 -8.19 9.78
C ARG A 25 -13.90 -8.32 11.28
N ASP A 26 -14.34 -9.49 11.73
CA ASP A 26 -14.69 -9.74 13.14
C ASP A 26 -13.46 -9.85 14.06
N TYR A 27 -12.26 -9.93 13.47
CA TYR A 27 -11.01 -9.98 14.22
C TYR A 27 -10.31 -8.62 14.30
N ILE A 28 -10.80 -7.59 13.59
CA ILE A 28 -10.20 -6.26 13.55
C ILE A 28 -10.38 -5.58 14.90
N THR A 29 -9.31 -4.99 15.40
CA THR A 29 -9.31 -4.15 16.60
C THR A 29 -8.93 -2.71 16.24
N LYS A 30 -9.25 -1.78 17.14
CA LYS A 30 -8.88 -0.36 17.02
C LYS A 30 -7.36 -0.12 16.97
N ASP A 31 -6.58 -1.10 17.42
CA ASP A 31 -5.12 -1.00 17.52
C ASP A 31 -4.43 -1.43 16.21
N ASN A 32 -5.16 -2.10 15.31
CA ASN A 32 -4.64 -2.50 14.01
C ASN A 32 -4.43 -1.29 13.09
N ARG A 33 -3.35 -1.35 12.29
CA ARG A 33 -3.09 -0.43 11.18
C ARG A 33 -2.92 -1.26 9.92
N PHE A 34 -3.67 -0.92 8.87
CA PHE A 34 -3.62 -1.66 7.61
C PHE A 34 -2.62 -1.05 6.64
N ILE A 35 -1.89 -1.90 5.92
CA ILE A 35 -1.01 -1.52 4.82
C ILE A 35 -1.43 -2.35 3.60
N SER A 36 -2.06 -1.73 2.60
CA SER A 36 -2.57 -2.42 1.43
C SER A 36 -1.63 -2.30 0.25
N ILE A 37 -1.26 -3.44 -0.33
CA ILE A 37 -0.56 -3.57 -1.63
C ILE A 37 -1.57 -3.87 -2.75
N VAL A 38 -2.87 -4.01 -2.43
CA VAL A 38 -3.90 -4.40 -3.38
C VAL A 38 -4.12 -3.29 -4.41
N ALA A 39 -3.88 -3.61 -5.69
CA ALA A 39 -4.00 -2.65 -6.78
C ALA A 39 -5.46 -2.23 -7.02
N GLY A 40 -5.68 -0.94 -7.28
CA GLY A 40 -6.96 -0.43 -7.78
C GLY A 40 -8.06 -0.23 -6.74
N LEU A 41 -7.85 -0.65 -5.48
CA LEU A 41 -8.83 -0.47 -4.41
C LEU A 41 -8.48 0.75 -3.55
N SER A 42 -9.41 1.70 -3.44
CA SER A 42 -9.19 2.91 -2.65
C SER A 42 -9.17 2.65 -1.15
N ILE A 43 -8.62 3.58 -0.37
CA ILE A 43 -8.65 3.56 1.10
C ILE A 43 -10.09 3.45 1.58
N ASP A 44 -10.99 4.24 0.99
CA ASP A 44 -12.40 4.27 1.35
C ASP A 44 -13.10 2.95 1.03
N TYR A 45 -12.86 2.37 -0.14
CA TYR A 45 -13.42 1.07 -0.49
C TYR A 45 -12.92 -0.02 0.47
N ILE A 46 -11.62 -0.06 0.77
CA ILE A 46 -11.06 -1.04 1.70
C ILE A 46 -11.70 -0.90 3.08
N ARG A 47 -11.86 0.33 3.58
CA ARG A 47 -12.52 0.59 4.87
C ARG A 47 -13.96 0.15 4.89
N GLN A 48 -14.69 0.39 3.80
CA GLN A 48 -16.08 -0.01 3.66
C GLN A 48 -16.21 -1.54 3.77
N GLN A 49 -15.40 -2.28 3.02
CA GLN A 49 -15.45 -3.75 3.04
C GLN A 49 -15.02 -4.34 4.40
N LEU A 50 -13.98 -3.77 5.02
CA LEU A 50 -13.53 -4.19 6.35
C LEU A 50 -14.44 -3.68 7.48
N ASN A 51 -15.37 -2.77 7.19
CA ASN A 51 -16.22 -2.09 8.16
C ASN A 51 -15.43 -1.54 9.36
N THR A 52 -14.39 -0.78 9.05
CA THR A 52 -13.47 -0.22 10.03
C THR A 52 -13.07 1.20 9.67
N ASN A 53 -12.76 2.00 10.69
CA ASN A 53 -12.13 3.30 10.54
C ASN A 53 -10.67 3.31 11.03
N THR A 54 -10.05 2.14 11.20
CA THR A 54 -8.63 2.03 11.58
C THR A 54 -7.71 2.75 10.59
N PRO A 55 -6.52 3.19 11.02
CA PRO A 55 -5.54 3.77 10.11
C PRO A 55 -5.21 2.81 8.96
N LEU A 56 -5.15 3.36 7.75
CA LEU A 56 -4.83 2.62 6.55
C LEU A 56 -3.83 3.37 5.69
N ALA A 57 -2.81 2.67 5.20
CA ALA A 57 -1.93 3.12 4.15
C ALA A 57 -2.12 2.23 2.91
N ARG A 58 -2.05 2.84 1.73
CA ARG A 58 -1.90 2.12 0.46
C ARG A 58 -0.48 2.28 -0.03
N ILE A 59 0.16 1.20 -0.42
CA ILE A 59 1.50 1.20 -1.00
C ILE A 59 1.50 0.57 -2.38
N MET A 60 2.35 1.09 -3.25
CA MET A 60 2.56 0.58 -4.59
C MET A 60 4.07 0.34 -4.80
N PRO A 61 4.61 -0.78 -4.27
CA PRO A 61 5.99 -1.19 -4.54
C PRO A 61 6.13 -1.67 -5.99
N ASN A 62 7.36 -1.94 -6.42
CA ASN A 62 7.66 -2.57 -7.71
C ASN A 62 8.49 -3.85 -7.51
N THR A 63 8.77 -4.56 -8.60
CA THR A 63 9.51 -5.84 -8.58
C THR A 63 10.93 -5.72 -8.01
N ASN A 64 11.53 -4.52 -8.01
CA ASN A 64 12.86 -4.30 -7.45
C ASN A 64 12.89 -4.39 -5.92
N ALA A 65 11.73 -4.48 -5.25
CA ALA A 65 11.66 -4.79 -3.81
C ALA A 65 12.41 -6.09 -3.47
N GLN A 66 12.43 -7.08 -4.37
CA GLN A 66 13.16 -8.34 -4.17
C GLN A 66 14.68 -8.17 -4.08
N VAL A 67 15.20 -7.08 -4.65
CA VAL A 67 16.64 -6.74 -4.63
C VAL A 67 16.93 -5.50 -3.79
N GLY A 68 15.97 -5.03 -2.98
CA GLY A 68 16.15 -3.89 -2.07
C GLY A 68 16.17 -2.51 -2.75
N HIS A 69 15.74 -2.41 -4.01
CA HIS A 69 15.78 -1.17 -4.79
C HIS A 69 14.38 -0.74 -5.28
N SER A 70 13.33 -1.04 -4.51
CA SER A 70 11.98 -0.56 -4.83
C SER A 70 11.91 0.96 -4.81
N VAL A 71 11.11 1.56 -5.69
CA VAL A 71 10.62 2.92 -5.50
C VAL A 71 9.14 2.79 -5.19
N THR A 72 8.81 2.88 -3.91
CA THR A 72 7.48 2.58 -3.39
C THR A 72 6.73 3.88 -3.17
N ARG A 73 5.57 4.02 -3.84
CA ARG A 73 4.65 5.13 -3.55
C ARG A 73 3.76 4.75 -2.38
N ILE A 74 3.45 5.70 -1.52
CA ILE A 74 2.55 5.51 -0.37
C ILE A 74 1.52 6.62 -0.29
N SER A 75 0.30 6.28 0.11
CA SER A 75 -0.73 7.23 0.50
C SER A 75 -1.34 6.80 1.82
N TYR A 76 -1.52 7.76 2.73
CA TYR A 76 -2.01 7.52 4.08
C TYR A 76 -3.40 8.10 4.26
N SER A 77 -4.25 7.37 4.99
CA SER A 77 -5.50 7.93 5.49
C SER A 77 -5.28 9.08 6.48
N ASN A 78 -6.23 9.99 6.61
CA ASN A 78 -6.12 11.18 7.47
C ASN A 78 -5.86 10.89 8.95
N ASN A 79 -6.29 9.73 9.47
CA ASN A 79 -6.06 9.32 10.85
C ASN A 79 -4.80 8.45 11.03
N PHE A 80 -3.92 8.35 10.03
CA PHE A 80 -2.63 7.71 10.16
C PHE A 80 -1.65 8.66 10.87
N GLY A 81 -1.43 8.41 12.16
CA GLY A 81 -0.62 9.29 13.01
C GLY A 81 0.85 9.37 12.58
N PRO A 82 1.54 10.49 12.87
CA PRO A 82 2.89 10.76 12.39
C PRO A 82 3.91 9.69 12.79
N LYS A 83 3.91 9.27 14.07
CA LYS A 83 4.80 8.19 14.55
C LYS A 83 4.63 6.90 13.75
N SER A 84 3.39 6.51 13.45
CA SER A 84 3.13 5.31 12.67
C SER A 84 3.52 5.49 11.20
N LYS A 85 3.40 6.71 10.64
CA LYS A 85 3.93 7.00 9.29
C LYS A 85 5.44 6.78 9.25
N ASP A 86 6.16 7.26 10.27
CA ASP A 86 7.61 7.10 10.36
C ASP A 86 7.99 5.61 10.41
N GLU A 87 7.32 4.82 11.25
CA GLU A 87 7.52 3.36 11.34
C GLU A 87 7.27 2.64 9.99
N VAL A 88 6.21 3.02 9.26
CA VAL A 88 5.93 2.43 7.93
C VAL A 88 6.95 2.88 6.89
N ASN A 89 7.37 4.14 6.92
CA ASN A 89 8.40 4.66 6.02
C ASN A 89 9.74 3.95 6.27
N GLU A 90 10.14 3.74 7.52
CA GLU A 90 11.33 2.93 7.88
C GLU A 90 11.23 1.50 7.38
N LEU A 91 10.05 0.87 7.51
CA LEU A 91 9.82 -0.47 6.96
C LEU A 91 10.01 -0.50 5.45
N ILE A 92 9.54 0.52 4.73
CA ILE A 92 9.71 0.60 3.27
C ILE A 92 11.17 0.85 2.90
N HIS A 93 11.90 1.63 3.70
CA HIS A 93 13.33 1.86 3.51
C HIS A 93 14.18 0.59 3.58
N ALA A 94 13.71 -0.46 4.25
CA ALA A 94 14.38 -1.75 4.28
C ALA A 94 14.43 -2.45 2.91
N PHE A 95 13.56 -2.07 1.96
CA PHE A 95 13.51 -2.67 0.62
C PHE A 95 13.49 -1.64 -0.53
N GLY A 96 13.80 -0.37 -0.26
CA GLY A 96 13.83 0.66 -1.29
C GLY A 96 13.68 2.08 -0.78
N SER A 97 13.17 2.98 -1.61
CA SER A 97 12.80 4.34 -1.24
C SER A 97 11.28 4.52 -1.18
N VAL A 98 10.82 5.48 -0.37
CA VAL A 98 9.40 5.82 -0.22
C VAL A 98 9.11 7.22 -0.75
N ILE A 99 7.99 7.37 -1.44
CA ILE A 99 7.46 8.67 -1.91
C ILE A 99 5.99 8.77 -1.48
N GLU A 100 5.69 9.69 -0.56
CA GLU A 100 4.31 9.99 -0.19
C GLU A 100 3.63 10.79 -1.30
N VAL A 101 2.45 10.33 -1.73
CA VAL A 101 1.66 10.93 -2.81
C VAL A 101 0.18 10.98 -2.41
N SER A 102 -0.60 11.85 -3.06
CA SER A 102 -2.05 11.74 -2.99
C SER A 102 -2.51 10.40 -3.55
N GLU A 103 -3.64 9.91 -3.05
CA GLU A 103 -4.14 8.59 -3.41
C GLU A 103 -4.37 8.44 -4.92
N ASP A 104 -4.88 9.49 -5.58
CA ASP A 104 -5.11 9.52 -7.04
C ASP A 104 -3.81 9.34 -7.85
N HIS A 105 -2.66 9.73 -7.28
CA HIS A 105 -1.36 9.62 -7.91
C HIS A 105 -0.69 8.25 -7.69
N LEU A 106 -1.24 7.37 -6.83
CA LEU A 106 -0.71 6.01 -6.65
C LEU A 106 -0.72 5.21 -7.96
N HIS A 107 -1.70 5.45 -8.83
CA HIS A 107 -1.80 4.77 -10.13
C HIS A 107 -1.20 5.59 -11.28
N GLN A 108 -1.28 6.92 -11.26
CA GLN A 108 -0.88 7.77 -12.38
C GLN A 108 0.62 7.71 -12.71
N VAL A 109 1.49 7.54 -11.71
CA VAL A 109 2.94 7.44 -11.96
C VAL A 109 3.34 6.13 -12.67
N THR A 110 2.47 5.12 -12.69
CA THR A 110 2.72 3.84 -13.38
C THR A 110 2.80 4.03 -14.89
N ALA A 111 2.10 5.03 -15.44
CA ALA A 111 2.19 5.36 -16.87
C ALA A 111 3.56 5.94 -17.24
N ILE A 112 4.20 6.70 -16.35
CA ILE A 112 5.48 7.37 -16.58
C ILE A 112 6.66 6.43 -16.26
N THR A 113 6.57 5.63 -15.20
CA THR A 113 7.68 4.74 -14.78
C THR A 113 7.63 3.36 -15.41
N GLY A 114 6.45 2.88 -15.83
CA GLY A 114 6.32 1.60 -16.55
C GLY A 114 6.80 1.67 -18.01
N SER A 115 6.65 2.83 -18.65
CA SER A 115 7.16 3.09 -20.00
C SER A 115 8.55 3.75 -20.01
N GLY A 116 9.02 4.29 -18.88
CA GLY A 116 10.33 4.96 -18.77
C GLY A 116 11.52 4.13 -19.26
N PRO A 117 11.66 2.84 -18.88
CA PRO A 117 12.71 1.98 -19.43
C PRO A 117 12.57 1.74 -20.94
N ALA A 118 11.33 1.62 -21.45
CA ALA A 118 11.07 1.44 -22.88
C ALA A 118 11.39 2.71 -23.69
N PHE A 119 11.11 3.89 -23.14
CA PHE A 119 11.47 5.17 -23.72
C PHE A 119 12.98 5.42 -23.73
N LEU A 120 13.67 5.09 -22.64
CA LEU A 120 15.13 5.19 -22.59
C LEU A 120 15.76 4.25 -23.63
N TYR A 121 15.23 3.04 -23.80
CA TYR A 121 15.73 2.10 -24.82
C TYR A 121 15.62 2.68 -26.25
N HIS A 122 14.52 3.36 -26.58
CA HIS A 122 14.32 3.97 -27.90
C HIS A 122 15.19 5.20 -28.18
N VAL A 123 15.66 5.91 -27.15
CA VAL A 123 16.54 7.08 -27.31
C VAL A 123 18.02 6.69 -27.47
N PHE A 124 18.39 5.50 -27.00
CA PHE A 124 19.76 4.97 -27.10
C PHE A 124 19.97 4.00 -28.26
N GLU A 125 18.94 3.77 -29.09
CA GLU A 125 19.01 3.09 -30.39
C GLU A 125 18.99 4.14 -31.52
#